data_AF-A0A5R2MWU5-F1
#
_entry.id   AF-A0A5R2MWU5-F1
#
_cell.length_a   1.000
_cell.length_b   1.000
_cell.length_c   1.000
_cell.angle_alpha   90.00
_cell.angle_beta   90.00
_cell.angle_gamma   90.00
#
_symmetry.space_group_name_H-M   'P 1'
#
loop_
_entity.id
_entity.type
_entity.pdbx_description
1 polymer ?
#
loop_
_entity_poly.entity_id
_entity_poly.type
_entity_poly.pdbx_seq_one_letter_code
_entity_poly.pdbx_strand_id
1 'polypeptide(L)'
;MTREQIYHDYWLPLVREVPGFLNFPVGVQAAMLSGAYNFGVGSIKSRKGMAGSSATRFHMAGEYAKGCAAQLRFNKAGGEEIEGLNRRRGMGDEARIGEGE
;
A
#
# COMPACT_ATOMS: atom_id res chain seq x y z
N MET A 1 -16.60 7.35 -0.20
CA MET A 1 -16.12 6.57 -1.36
C MET A 1 -16.83 5.22 -1.34
N THR A 2 -17.37 4.79 -2.47
CA THR A 2 -18.08 3.51 -2.57
C THR A 2 -17.10 2.35 -2.77
N ARG A 3 -17.56 1.12 -2.53
CA ARG A 3 -16.80 -0.10 -2.85
C ARG A 3 -16.40 -0.16 -4.33
N GLU A 4 -17.28 0.26 -5.23
CA GLU A 4 -17.02 0.30 -6.67
C GLU A 4 -15.90 1.28 -7.03
N GLN A 5 -15.90 2.48 -6.42
CA GLN A 5 -14.82 3.45 -6.62
C GLN A 5 -13.47 2.88 -6.15
N ILE A 6 -13.43 2.24 -4.98
CA ILE A 6 -12.20 1.59 -4.48
C ILE A 6 -11.71 0.52 -5.48
N TYR A 7 -12.62 -0.30 -5.98
CA TYR A 7 -12.31 -1.37 -6.91
C TYR A 7 -11.78 -0.84 -8.26
N HIS A 8 -12.48 0.13 -8.86
CA HIS A 8 -12.17 0.64 -10.20
C HIS A 8 -11.01 1.63 -10.21
N ASP A 9 -10.92 2.50 -9.22
CA ASP A 9 -9.97 3.63 -9.24
C ASP A 9 -8.63 3.26 -8.62
N TYR A 10 -8.56 2.20 -7.80
CA TYR A 10 -7.35 1.83 -7.06
C TYR A 10 -6.97 0.36 -7.21
N TRP A 11 -7.87 -0.58 -6.87
CA TRP A 11 -7.53 -2.00 -6.85
C TRP A 11 -7.23 -2.55 -8.25
N LEU A 12 -8.13 -2.33 -9.23
CA LEU A 12 -7.92 -2.76 -10.62
C LEU A 12 -6.66 -2.13 -11.25
N PRO A 13 -6.39 -0.83 -11.09
CA PRO A 13 -5.13 -0.23 -11.53
C PRO A 13 -3.89 -0.85 -10.87
N LEU A 14 -3.92 -1.15 -9.57
CA LEU A 14 -2.80 -1.82 -8.88
C LEU A 14 -2.55 -3.23 -9.46
N VAL A 15 -3.62 -4.00 -9.71
CA VAL A 15 -3.52 -5.32 -10.37
C VAL A 15 -2.85 -5.22 -11.74
N ARG A 16 -3.14 -4.16 -12.51
CA ARG A 16 -2.55 -3.93 -13.83
C ARG A 16 -1.10 -3.49 -13.76
N GLU A 17 -0.76 -2.61 -12.82
CA GLU A 17 0.53 -1.95 -12.75
C GLU A 17 1.59 -2.73 -11.99
N VAL A 18 1.20 -3.64 -11.09
CA VAL A 18 2.10 -4.35 -10.19
C VAL A 18 2.11 -5.85 -10.53
N PRO A 19 3.18 -6.36 -11.17
CA PRO A 19 3.33 -7.78 -11.43
C PRO A 19 3.24 -8.60 -10.16
N GLY A 20 2.43 -9.66 -10.19
CA GLY A 20 2.25 -10.57 -9.06
C GLY A 20 1.39 -10.02 -7.92
N PHE A 21 0.75 -8.85 -8.07
CA PHE A 21 -0.07 -8.23 -7.02
C PHE A 21 -1.12 -9.16 -6.40
N LEU A 22 -1.81 -9.94 -7.23
CA LEU A 22 -2.84 -10.89 -6.78
C LEU A 22 -2.27 -12.03 -5.92
N ASN A 23 -0.97 -12.29 -6.00
CA ASN A 23 -0.28 -13.32 -5.23
C ASN A 23 0.32 -12.80 -3.92
N PHE A 24 0.29 -11.49 -3.68
CA PHE A 24 0.73 -10.94 -2.41
C PHE A 24 -0.24 -11.35 -1.30
N PRO A 25 0.24 -11.45 -0.04
CA PRO A 25 -0.66 -11.65 1.09
C PRO A 25 -1.76 -10.58 1.12
N VAL A 26 -2.95 -10.96 1.60
CA VAL A 26 -4.11 -10.05 1.58
C VAL A 26 -3.81 -8.77 2.36
N GLY A 27 -2.99 -8.86 3.42
CA GLY A 27 -2.56 -7.69 4.17
C GLY A 27 -1.74 -6.74 3.30
N VAL A 28 -0.72 -7.26 2.62
CA VAL A 28 0.10 -6.48 1.69
C VAL A 28 -0.74 -5.81 0.60
N GLN A 29 -1.74 -6.52 0.04
CA GLN A 29 -2.68 -5.95 -0.94
C GLN A 29 -3.48 -4.78 -0.33
N ALA A 30 -3.98 -4.93 0.89
CA ALA A 30 -4.72 -3.88 1.60
C ALA A 30 -3.84 -2.68 1.95
N ALA A 31 -2.59 -2.91 2.36
CA ALA A 31 -1.61 -1.86 2.61
C ALA A 31 -1.36 -1.04 1.35
N MET A 32 -1.08 -1.71 0.22
CA MET A 32 -0.87 -1.06 -1.07
C MET A 32 -2.10 -0.28 -1.52
N LEU A 33 -3.31 -0.82 -1.34
CA LEU A 33 -4.55 -0.11 -1.64
C LEU A 33 -4.70 1.16 -0.80
N SER A 34 -4.37 1.09 0.50
CA SER A 34 -4.34 2.25 1.40
C SER A 34 -3.31 3.30 0.98
N GLY A 35 -2.13 2.88 0.51
CA GLY A 35 -1.12 3.78 -0.03
C GLY A 35 -1.59 4.47 -1.31
N ALA A 36 -2.19 3.71 -2.23
CA ALA A 36 -2.73 4.23 -3.48
C ALA A 36 -3.86 5.26 -3.25
N TYR A 37 -4.70 5.04 -2.24
CA TYR A 37 -5.69 6.04 -1.83
C TYR A 37 -5.05 7.36 -1.35
N ASN A 38 -3.92 7.28 -0.65
CA ASN A 38 -3.29 8.45 -0.04
C ASN A 38 -2.45 9.28 -1.01
N PHE A 39 -1.68 8.64 -1.89
CA PHE A 39 -0.75 9.33 -2.78
C PHE A 39 -0.81 8.87 -4.24
N GLY A 40 -1.92 8.22 -4.62
CA GLY A 40 -2.22 7.78 -5.98
C GLY A 40 -1.66 6.40 -6.34
N VAL A 41 -2.27 5.74 -7.33
CA VAL A 41 -1.83 4.45 -7.87
C VAL A 41 -0.47 4.59 -8.57
N GLY A 42 -0.39 5.50 -9.54
CA GLY A 42 0.79 5.68 -10.39
C GLY A 42 1.14 4.43 -11.21
N SER A 43 2.42 4.26 -11.54
CA SER A 43 2.90 3.09 -12.31
C SER A 43 4.34 2.77 -12.00
N ILE A 44 4.74 1.51 -12.22
CA ILE A 44 6.15 1.10 -12.10
C ILE A 44 7.02 1.91 -13.07
N LYS A 45 6.54 2.11 -14.30
CA LYS A 45 7.25 2.85 -15.35
C LYS A 45 7.49 4.32 -14.96
N SER A 46 6.50 4.97 -14.38
CA SER A 46 6.61 6.39 -14.01
C SER A 46 7.36 6.62 -12.70
N ARG A 47 7.58 5.57 -11.87
CA ARG A 47 8.14 5.65 -10.52
C ARG A 47 7.33 6.58 -9.59
N LYS A 48 6.04 6.77 -9.88
CA LYS A 48 5.11 7.58 -9.08
C LYS A 48 4.04 6.70 -8.45
N GLY A 49 3.39 7.22 -7.41
CA GLY A 49 2.31 6.55 -6.71
C GLY A 49 2.75 5.27 -6.00
N MET A 50 1.77 4.49 -5.53
CA MET A 50 2.01 3.24 -4.83
C MET A 50 2.75 2.23 -5.73
N ALA A 51 2.31 2.04 -6.97
CA ALA A 51 2.91 1.08 -7.89
C ALA A 51 4.39 1.39 -8.18
N GLY A 52 4.75 2.68 -8.29
CA GLY A 52 6.13 3.12 -8.51
C GLY A 52 7.01 3.20 -7.26
N SER A 53 6.45 3.00 -6.07
CA SER A 53 7.14 3.22 -4.79
C SER A 53 8.21 2.16 -4.48
N SER A 54 9.12 2.48 -3.55
CA SER A 54 10.08 1.51 -3.03
C SER A 54 9.43 0.38 -2.26
N ALA A 55 8.29 0.62 -1.60
CA ALA A 55 7.53 -0.41 -0.91
C ALA A 55 7.06 -1.52 -1.87
N THR A 56 6.50 -1.15 -3.02
CA THR A 56 6.09 -2.10 -4.06
C THR A 56 7.27 -2.93 -4.57
N ARG A 57 8.45 -2.33 -4.73
CA ARG A 57 9.66 -3.08 -5.12
C ARG A 57 10.02 -4.16 -4.10
N PHE A 58 9.92 -3.87 -2.81
CA PHE A 58 10.17 -4.85 -1.75
C PHE A 58 9.11 -5.96 -1.75
N HIS A 59 7.83 -5.62 -1.91
CA HIS A 59 6.78 -6.66 -2.00
C HIS A 59 6.98 -7.58 -3.22
N MET A 60 7.35 -7.01 -4.36
CA MET A 60 7.65 -7.81 -5.57
C MET A 60 8.87 -8.73 -5.37
N ALA A 61 9.79 -8.39 -4.47
CA ALA A 61 10.92 -9.22 -4.09
C ALA A 61 10.60 -10.22 -2.96
N GLY A 62 9.35 -10.26 -2.46
CA GLY A 62 8.94 -11.07 -1.31
C GLY A 62 9.40 -10.52 0.05
N GLU A 63 9.99 -9.32 0.08
CA GLU A 63 10.47 -8.66 1.30
C GLU A 63 9.35 -7.87 1.99
N TYR A 64 8.25 -8.53 2.34
CA TYR A 64 7.00 -7.88 2.78
C TYR A 64 7.18 -6.97 4.00
N ALA A 65 7.88 -7.43 5.04
CA ALA A 65 8.17 -6.61 6.22
C ALA A 65 8.92 -5.31 5.87
N LYS A 66 9.90 -5.36 4.96
CA LYS A 66 10.61 -4.16 4.50
C LYS A 66 9.72 -3.25 3.67
N GLY A 67 8.84 -3.84 2.85
CA GLY A 67 7.84 -3.11 2.08
C GLY A 67 6.87 -2.34 2.96
N CYS A 68 6.35 -2.96 4.02
CA CYS A 68 5.46 -2.33 4.98
C CYS A 68 6.16 -1.22 5.78
N ALA A 69 7.40 -1.44 6.24
CA ALA A 69 8.21 -0.39 6.84
C ALA A 69 8.44 0.79 5.88
N ALA A 70 8.66 0.53 4.58
CA ALA A 70 8.81 1.57 3.58
C ALA A 70 7.50 2.36 3.33
N GLN A 71 6.33 1.76 3.55
CA GLN A 71 5.05 2.46 3.44
C GLN A 71 4.80 3.47 4.57
N LEU A 72 5.44 3.29 5.73
CA LEU A 72 5.37 4.25 6.84
C LEU A 72 5.92 5.63 6.46
N ARG A 73 6.77 5.71 5.43
CA ARG A 73 7.25 6.99 4.88
C ARG A 73 6.14 7.84 4.25
N PHE A 74 4.97 7.25 4.02
CA PHE A 74 3.78 7.91 3.48
C PHE A 74 2.66 8.00 4.51
N ASN A 75 3.00 8.08 5.80
CA ASN A 75 2.07 8.20 6.93
C ASN A 75 1.46 9.60 7.11
N LYS A 76 1.74 10.53 6.20
CA LYS A 76 1.13 11.86 6.19
C LYS A 76 -0.12 11.89 5.32
N ALA A 77 -1.16 12.58 5.80
CA ALA A 77 -2.34 12.96 5.02
C ALA A 77 -2.69 14.41 5.37
N GLY A 78 -2.91 15.26 4.36
CA GLY A 78 -3.15 16.70 4.59
C GLY A 78 -1.97 17.46 5.22
N GLY A 79 -0.76 16.88 5.25
CA GLY A 79 0.43 17.47 5.88
C GLY A 79 0.72 16.97 7.30
N GLU A 80 -0.24 16.30 7.94
CA GLU A 80 -0.11 15.77 9.29
C GLU A 80 0.18 14.27 9.29
N GLU A 81 1.03 13.82 10.22
CA GLU A 81 1.22 12.39 10.46
C GLU A 81 -0.02 11.81 11.13
N ILE A 82 -0.58 10.76 10.54
CA ILE A 82 -1.78 10.11 11.07
C ILE A 82 -1.38 8.76 11.65
N GLU A 83 -1.44 8.64 12.98
CA GLU A 83 -1.07 7.44 13.72
C GLU A 83 -1.85 6.20 13.26
N GLY A 84 -3.13 6.37 12.90
CA GLY A 84 -3.94 5.31 12.33
C GLY A 84 -3.40 4.75 11.00
N LEU A 85 -2.57 5.49 10.26
CA LEU A 85 -1.88 4.97 9.07
C LEU A 85 -0.65 4.14 9.44
N ASN A 86 0.05 4.50 10.52
CA ASN A 86 1.17 3.71 11.05
C ASN A 86 0.68 2.33 11.50
N ARG A 87 -0.41 2.30 12.27
CA ARG A 87 -1.01 1.07 12.80
C ARG A 87 -1.53 0.15 11.70
N ARG A 88 -2.13 0.71 10.64
CA ARG A 88 -2.61 -0.08 9.49
C ARG A 88 -1.46 -0.55 8.59
N ARG A 89 -0.47 0.27 8.29
CA ARG A 89 0.54 -0.06 7.27
C ARG A 89 1.80 -0.74 7.82
N GLY A 90 2.01 -0.69 9.13
CA GLY A 90 3.08 -1.37 9.84
C GLY A 90 2.67 -2.77 10.29
N MET A 91 3.25 -3.24 11.40
CA MET A 91 2.97 -4.56 11.99
C MET A 91 1.67 -4.62 12.79
N GLY A 92 0.99 -3.48 12.97
CA GLY A 92 -0.23 -3.40 13.77
C GLY A 92 -0.04 -2.63 15.07
N ASP A 93 -1.01 -2.76 15.95
CA ASP A 93 -0.96 -2.36 17.35
C ASP A 93 -1.56 -3.46 18.24
N GLU A 94 -1.58 -3.22 19.56
CA GLU A 94 -2.12 -4.16 20.55
C GLU A 94 -3.59 -4.55 20.29
N ALA A 95 -4.35 -3.77 19.51
CA ALA A 95 -5.76 -3.99 19.22
C ALA A 95 -6.02 -4.49 17.79
N ARG A 96 -5.02 -4.48 16.90
CA ARG A 96 -5.20 -4.82 15.48
C ARG A 96 -3.92 -5.32 14.81
N ILE A 97 -4.02 -6.44 14.11
CA ILE A 97 -2.97 -6.94 13.20
C ILE A 97 -2.78 -5.93 12.06
N GLY A 98 -1.55 -5.47 11.88
CA GLY A 98 -1.20 -4.59 10.77
C GLY A 98 -1.06 -5.36 9.47
N GLU A 99 -0.98 -4.62 8.38
CA GLU A 99 -0.97 -5.20 7.04
C GLU A 99 0.46 -5.63 6.60
N GLY A 100 1.48 -5.39 7.44
CA GLY A 100 2.77 -6.05 7.39
C GLY A 100 2.74 -7.33 8.21
N GLU A 101 2.60 -8.46 7.52
CA GLU A 101 2.72 -9.80 8.10
C GLU A 101 4.12 -10.08 8.66
#